data_AF-A0A1S8WGL3-F1
#
_entry.id   AF-A0A1S8WGL3-F1
#
_cell.length_a   1.000
_cell.length_b   1.000
_cell.length_c   1.000
_cell.angle_alpha   90.00
_cell.angle_beta   90.00
_cell.angle_gamma   90.00
#
_symmetry.space_group_name_H-M   'P 1'
#
loop_
_entity.id
_entity.type
_entity.pdbx_description
1 polymer ?
#
loop_
_entity_poly.entity_id
_entity_poly.type
_entity_poly.pdbx_seq_one_letter_code
_entity_poly.pdbx_strand_id
1 'polypeptide(L)'
;MLNRMDHRGACACDENTGDGAGVMTSIPFELYSRFAGEANKELPPVGQFAPGMIFVHKVTAEQTMEKFAGLAEECCLQAAGHFEIQIK
;
A
#
# COMPACT_ATOMS: atom_id res chain seq x y z
N MET A 1 -10.48 15.26 -11.17
CA MET A 1 -11.72 14.45 -11.18
C MET A 1 -12.30 14.34 -9.79
N LEU A 2 -11.56 13.82 -8.79
CA LEU A 2 -12.05 13.67 -7.41
C LEU A 2 -12.61 14.98 -6.81
N ASN A 3 -11.91 16.11 -6.92
CA ASN A 3 -12.40 17.41 -6.41
C ASN A 3 -13.73 17.88 -7.03
N ARG A 4 -14.13 17.33 -8.18
CA ARG A 4 -15.44 17.65 -8.80
C ARG A 4 -16.58 16.83 -8.19
N MET A 5 -16.25 15.85 -7.35
CA MET A 5 -17.17 14.96 -6.65
C MET A 5 -17.37 15.35 -5.19
N ASP A 6 -16.75 16.42 -4.70
CA ASP A 6 -16.83 16.85 -3.29
C ASP A 6 -18.28 17.06 -2.82
N HIS A 7 -19.16 17.55 -3.70
CA HIS A 7 -20.59 17.69 -3.44
C HIS A 7 -21.33 16.35 -3.19
N ARG A 8 -20.67 15.22 -3.43
CA ARG A 8 -21.16 13.87 -3.16
C ARG A 8 -20.45 13.17 -2.01
N GLY A 9 -19.43 13.81 -1.44
CA GLY A 9 -18.77 13.32 -0.23
C GLY A 9 -19.60 13.66 1.01
N ALA A 10 -19.47 12.82 2.04
CA ALA A 10 -19.83 13.21 3.39
C ALA A 10 -18.60 13.76 4.10
N CYS A 11 -18.79 14.78 4.94
CA CYS A 11 -17.77 15.31 5.83
C CYS A 11 -18.14 15.00 7.28
N ALA A 12 -17.13 14.92 8.14
CA ALA A 12 -17.35 14.82 9.58
C ALA A 12 -17.84 16.17 10.16
N CYS A 13 -17.86 16.28 11.49
CA CYS A 13 -18.25 17.51 12.18
C CYS A 13 -17.24 18.67 12.01
N ASP A 14 -16.06 18.40 11.43
CA ASP A 14 -15.03 19.39 11.12
C ASP A 14 -14.79 19.50 9.60
N GLU A 15 -14.17 20.61 9.19
CA GLU A 15 -13.93 20.92 7.77
C GLU A 15 -12.77 20.14 7.15
N ASN A 16 -11.96 19.45 7.96
CA ASN A 16 -10.71 18.82 7.51
C ASN A 16 -10.84 17.29 7.33
N THR A 17 -11.90 16.70 7.88
CA THR A 17 -12.12 15.25 7.88
C THR A 17 -13.25 14.89 6.91
N GLY A 18 -12.88 14.24 5.81
CA GLY A 18 -13.83 13.58 4.90
C GLY A 18 -14.09 12.14 5.31
N ASP A 19 -15.22 11.58 4.87
CA ASP A 19 -15.56 10.16 5.10
C ASP A 19 -14.64 9.19 4.32
N GLY A 20 -14.17 9.62 3.14
CA GLY A 20 -13.17 8.89 2.38
C GLY A 20 -13.06 9.30 0.93
N ALA A 21 -11.86 9.19 0.36
CA ALA A 21 -11.59 9.35 -1.06
C ALA A 21 -10.50 8.36 -1.48
N GLY A 22 -10.52 7.90 -2.73
CA GLY A 22 -9.55 6.95 -3.23
C GLY A 22 -9.41 6.97 -4.74
N VAL A 23 -8.26 6.51 -5.21
CA VAL A 23 -7.98 6.28 -6.64
C VAL A 23 -7.28 4.93 -6.78
N MET A 24 -7.78 4.10 -7.69
CA MET A 24 -7.11 2.88 -8.10
C MET A 24 -6.39 3.15 -9.42
N THR A 25 -5.14 2.70 -9.52
CA THR A 25 -4.32 2.81 -10.73
C THR A 25 -3.78 1.43 -11.09
N SER A 26 -3.17 1.30 -12.27
CA SER A 26 -2.36 0.13 -12.58
C SER A 26 -1.16 0.05 -11.63
N ILE A 27 -0.65 -1.16 -11.41
CA ILE A 27 0.59 -1.38 -10.65
C ILE A 27 1.72 -0.51 -11.25
N PRO A 28 2.29 0.45 -10.49
CA PRO A 28 3.32 1.35 -10.99
C PRO A 28 4.69 0.66 -10.98
N PHE A 29 4.92 -0.24 -11.95
CA PHE A 29 6.11 -1.12 -12.00
C PHE A 29 7.43 -0.35 -11.87
N GLU A 30 7.61 0.72 -12.64
CA GLU A 30 8.85 1.52 -12.63
C GLU A 30 9.15 2.11 -11.25
N LEU A 31 8.12 2.56 -10.54
CA LEU A 31 8.26 3.11 -9.18
C LEU A 31 8.73 2.02 -8.21
N TYR A 32 8.10 0.85 -8.24
CA TYR A 32 8.47 -0.27 -7.36
C TYR A 32 9.83 -0.86 -7.69
N SER A 33 10.19 -0.93 -8.99
CA SER A 33 11.51 -1.37 -9.43
C SER A 33 12.60 -0.44 -8.88
N ARG A 34 12.36 0.87 -8.90
CA ARG A 34 13.28 1.85 -8.28
C ARG A 34 13.42 1.63 -6.78
N PHE A 35 12.33 1.47 -6.04
CA PHE A 35 12.39 1.22 -4.59
C PHE A 35 13.06 -0.10 -4.23
N ALA A 36 12.83 -1.16 -5.03
CA ALA A 36 13.56 -2.41 -4.89
C ALA A 36 15.07 -2.20 -5.07
N GLY A 37 15.47 -1.45 -6.10
CA GLY A 37 16.87 -1.10 -6.34
C GLY A 37 17.52 -0.31 -5.19
N GLU A 38 16.81 0.67 -4.61
CA GLU A 38 17.26 1.41 -3.41
C GLU A 38 17.47 0.49 -2.20
N ALA A 39 16.74 -0.63 -2.12
CA ALA A 39 16.88 -1.67 -1.12
C ALA A 39 17.85 -2.81 -1.51
N ASN A 40 18.62 -2.66 -2.59
CA ASN A 40 19.50 -3.71 -3.16
C ASN A 40 18.75 -5.02 -3.49
N LYS A 41 17.52 -4.90 -4.00
CA LYS A 41 16.68 -6.01 -4.44
C LYS A 41 16.29 -5.85 -5.91
N GLU A 42 15.98 -6.97 -6.55
CA GLU A 42 15.39 -6.98 -7.89
C GLU A 42 13.91 -7.38 -7.80
N LEU A 43 13.07 -6.63 -8.51
CA LEU A 43 11.64 -6.92 -8.58
C LEU A 43 11.40 -7.97 -9.69
N PRO A 44 10.61 -9.03 -9.45
CA PRO A 44 10.24 -9.97 -10.51
C PRO A 44 9.53 -9.28 -11.68
N PRO A 45 9.52 -9.89 -12.88
CA PRO A 45 8.77 -9.37 -14.02
C PRO A 45 7.28 -9.18 -13.72
N VAL A 46 6.64 -8.28 -14.48
CA VAL A 46 5.18 -8.08 -14.41
C VAL A 46 4.44 -9.41 -14.56
N GLY A 47 3.49 -9.66 -13.65
CA GLY A 47 2.73 -10.92 -13.58
C GLY A 47 3.36 -11.98 -12.67
N GLN A 48 4.60 -11.78 -12.19
CA GLN A 48 5.26 -12.66 -11.21
C GLN A 48 5.46 -12.01 -9.83
N PHE A 49 4.98 -10.78 -9.66
CA PHE A 49 4.90 -10.13 -8.35
C PHE A 49 3.56 -9.39 -8.22
N ALA A 50 3.16 -9.16 -6.97
CA ALA A 50 2.01 -8.34 -6.65
C ALA A 50 2.37 -7.38 -5.50
N PRO A 51 2.05 -6.08 -5.61
CA PRO A 51 2.13 -5.17 -4.48
C PRO A 51 0.93 -5.38 -3.55
N GLY A 52 1.14 -5.15 -2.26
CA GLY A 52 0.08 -5.05 -1.26
C GLY A 52 0.14 -3.71 -0.54
N MET A 53 -1.01 -3.08 -0.32
CA MET A 53 -1.12 -1.90 0.54
C MET A 53 -1.82 -2.32 1.83
N ILE A 54 -1.10 -2.24 2.95
CA ILE A 54 -1.59 -2.66 4.26
C ILE A 54 -1.60 -1.45 5.19
N PHE A 55 -2.76 -1.13 5.76
CA PHE A 55 -2.85 -0.16 6.83
C PHE A 55 -2.55 -0.84 8.15
N VAL A 56 -1.50 -0.36 8.84
CA VAL A 56 -1.04 -0.92 10.10
C VAL A 56 -0.91 0.18 11.14
N HIS A 57 -1.17 -0.17 12.40
CA HIS A 57 -0.89 0.73 13.51
C HIS A 57 0.63 0.75 13.75
N LYS A 58 1.23 1.94 13.94
CA LYS A 58 2.70 2.09 14.10
C LYS A 58 3.29 1.17 15.17
N VAL A 59 2.58 1.00 16.29
CA VAL A 59 3.01 0.17 17.43
C VAL A 59 3.00 -1.33 17.11
N THR A 60 2.14 -1.79 16.21
CA THR A 60 1.97 -3.22 15.91
C THR A 60 2.48 -3.59 14.51
N ALA A 61 3.11 -2.66 13.79
CA ALA A 61 3.48 -2.83 12.39
C ALA A 61 4.34 -4.09 12.19
N GLU A 62 5.40 -4.28 12.99
CA GLU A 62 6.29 -5.43 12.91
C GLU A 62 5.52 -6.77 13.08
N GLN A 63 4.74 -6.89 14.15
CA GLN A 63 3.93 -8.07 14.43
C GLN A 63 2.87 -8.33 13.33
N THR A 64 2.30 -7.28 12.76
CA THR A 64 1.36 -7.41 11.64
C THR A 64 2.07 -7.91 10.38
N MET A 65 3.27 -7.41 10.09
CA MET A 65 4.05 -7.85 8.93
C MET A 65 4.55 -9.29 9.07
N GLU A 66 4.95 -9.72 10.27
CA GLU A 66 5.30 -11.12 10.56
C GLU A 66 4.12 -12.06 10.31
N LYS A 67 2.93 -11.70 10.82
CA LYS A 67 1.70 -12.47 10.57
C LYS A 67 1.34 -12.52 9.09
N PHE A 68 1.49 -11.40 8.40
CA PHE A 68 1.25 -11.34 6.95
C PHE A 68 2.22 -12.23 6.18
N ALA A 69 3.50 -12.26 6.56
CA ALA A 69 4.49 -13.14 5.95
C ALA A 69 4.10 -14.62 6.11
N GLY A 70 3.67 -15.03 7.32
CA GLY A 70 3.17 -16.39 7.55
C GLY A 70 1.95 -16.74 6.67
N LEU A 71 0.98 -15.83 6.54
CA LEU A 71 -0.17 -16.04 5.65
C LEU A 71 0.23 -16.12 4.17
N ALA A 72 1.23 -15.34 3.74
CA ALA A 72 1.74 -15.41 2.38
C ALA A 72 2.38 -16.78 2.11
N GLU A 73 3.16 -17.30 3.05
CA GLU A 73 3.78 -18.63 2.95
C GLU A 73 2.73 -19.75 2.87
N GLU A 74 1.65 -19.67 3.67
CA GLU A 74 0.50 -20.59 3.58
C GLU A 74 -0.15 -20.59 2.18
N CYS A 75 -0.04 -19.47 1.46
CA CYS A 75 -0.54 -19.30 0.10
C CYS A 75 0.50 -19.63 -0.98
N CYS A 76 1.65 -20.23 -0.63
CA CYS A 76 2.78 -20.46 -1.53
C CYS A 76 3.35 -19.18 -2.15
N LEU A 77 3.28 -18.06 -1.43
CA LEU A 77 3.83 -16.76 -1.81
C LEU A 77 4.98 -16.38 -0.87
N GLN A 78 5.81 -15.45 -1.30
CA GLN A 78 6.88 -14.88 -0.49
C GLN A 78 6.65 -13.38 -0.29
N ALA A 79 6.69 -12.92 0.97
CA ALA A 79 6.75 -11.50 1.28
C ALA A 79 8.16 -10.95 0.95
N ALA A 80 8.31 -10.30 -0.21
CA ALA A 80 9.62 -9.83 -0.69
C ALA A 80 10.17 -8.61 0.09
N GLY A 81 9.32 -7.88 0.80
CA GLY A 81 9.66 -6.70 1.59
C GLY A 81 8.50 -5.73 1.70
N HIS A 82 8.71 -4.64 2.43
CA HIS A 82 7.75 -3.55 2.55
C HIS A 82 8.46 -2.20 2.48
N PHE A 83 7.70 -1.17 2.09
CA PHE A 83 8.13 0.23 2.12
C PHE A 83 7.09 1.02 2.90
N GLU A 84 7.54 1.90 3.79
CA GLU A 84 6.62 2.77 4.52
C GLU A 84 6.23 3.97 3.66
N ILE A 85 4.92 4.20 3.53
CA ILE A 85 4.39 5.38 2.85
C ILE A 85 4.24 6.48 3.89
N GLN A 86 5.00 7.56 3.74
CA GLN A 86 4.86 8.74 4.57
C GLN A 86 3.61 9.50 4.15
N ILE A 87 2.61 9.55 5.03
CA ILE A 87 1.41 10.38 4.90
C ILE A 87 1.68 11.68 5.65
N LYS A 88 1.39 12.82 5.00
CA LYS A 88 1.54 14.15 5.60
C LYS A 88 0.35 14.52 6.46
#